data_AF-A0A2N2G1W9-F1
#
_entry.id   AF-A0A2N2G1W9-F1
#
_cell.length_a   1.000
_cell.length_b   1.000
_cell.length_c   1.000
_cell.angle_alpha   90.00
_cell.angle_beta   90.00
_cell.angle_gamma   90.00
#
_symmetry.space_group_name_H-M   'P 1'
#
loop_
_entity.id
_entity.type
_entity.pdbx_description
1 polymer ?
#
loop_
_entity_poly.entity_id
_entity_poly.type
_entity_poly.pdbx_seq_one_letter_code
_entity_poly.pdbx_strand_id
1 'polypeptide(L)'
;PFLFPLTAKILKEFFEKNRTIKPFDLVISGDLEQPAKSGLTVKEVATSIKLPDNLHFFDRANYFKELSQLTPLRKKLYMRTIFNTVEKLLNPAHSNYAITSAFHKPYVKKYFDLFGSEYENMMIIKGDEGNPEVFDDFKYWMKKDDEIIEQSLTLESLGINYSQTYEKITLEQNLELLKNPSDALMELAQLNAAILLVVAQRFTHVKEAYTHIKG
;
A
#
# COMPACT_ATOMS: atom_id res chain seq x y z
N PRO A 1 7.29 -8.31 4.50
CA PRO A 1 8.13 -7.76 3.42
C PRO A 1 7.42 -6.54 2.81
N PHE A 2 8.14 -5.72 2.06
CA PHE A 2 7.54 -4.73 1.15
C PHE A 2 7.68 -5.22 -0.30
N LEU A 3 6.59 -5.17 -1.08
CA LEU A 3 6.55 -5.60 -2.50
C LEU A 3 6.40 -4.44 -3.47
N PHE A 4 6.16 -3.22 -2.98
CA PHE A 4 5.93 -2.03 -3.80
C PHE A 4 6.95 -1.83 -4.94
N PRO A 5 8.26 -2.20 -4.84
CA PRO A 5 9.16 -2.11 -5.98
C PRO A 5 8.84 -3.11 -7.09
N LEU A 6 8.44 -4.33 -6.75
CA LEU A 6 8.00 -5.35 -7.72
C LEU A 6 6.65 -4.96 -8.32
N THR A 7 5.70 -4.53 -7.49
CA THR A 7 4.40 -4.04 -7.92
C THR A 7 4.51 -2.89 -8.91
N ALA A 8 5.41 -1.93 -8.67
CA ALA A 8 5.66 -0.83 -9.60
C ALA A 8 6.21 -1.30 -10.96
N LYS A 9 7.15 -2.26 -10.97
CA LYS A 9 7.66 -2.86 -12.22
C LYS A 9 6.55 -3.55 -13.00
N ILE A 10 5.71 -4.34 -12.33
CA ILE A 10 4.56 -5.03 -12.94
C ILE A 10 3.60 -4.02 -13.56
N LEU A 11 3.27 -2.92 -12.86
CA LEU A 11 2.41 -1.87 -13.41
C LEU A 11 3.03 -1.20 -14.65
N LYS A 12 4.33 -0.95 -14.64
CA LYS A 12 5.03 -0.37 -15.81
C LYS A 12 4.89 -1.29 -17.03
N GLU A 13 5.23 -2.57 -16.88
CA GLU A 13 5.10 -3.57 -17.94
C GLU A 13 3.65 -3.73 -18.41
N PHE A 14 2.70 -3.69 -17.47
CA PHE A 14 1.27 -3.75 -17.77
C PHE A 14 0.84 -2.60 -18.68
N PHE A 15 1.22 -1.36 -18.37
CA PHE A 15 0.84 -0.20 -19.19
C PHE A 15 1.57 -0.16 -20.55
N GLU A 16 2.80 -0.66 -20.64
CA GLU A 16 3.52 -0.79 -21.90
C GLU A 16 2.79 -1.73 -22.88
N LYS A 17 2.21 -2.81 -22.35
CA LYS A 17 1.38 -3.78 -23.10
C LYS A 17 -0.04 -3.27 -23.39
N ASN A 18 -0.64 -2.52 -22.45
CA ASN A 18 -2.03 -2.09 -22.49
C ASN A 18 -2.17 -0.58 -22.74
N ARG A 19 -1.73 -0.11 -23.91
CA ARG A 19 -1.65 1.33 -24.24
C ARG A 19 -2.99 2.09 -24.25
N THR A 20 -4.11 1.39 -24.26
CA THR A 20 -5.45 1.98 -24.15
C THR A 20 -5.83 2.36 -22.73
N ILE A 21 -5.16 1.78 -21.72
CA ILE A 21 -5.39 2.06 -20.31
C ILE A 21 -4.45 3.19 -19.89
N LYS A 22 -5.02 4.29 -19.39
CA LYS A 22 -4.25 5.45 -18.94
C LYS A 22 -3.29 5.06 -17.80
N PRO A 23 -1.97 5.28 -17.94
CA PRO A 23 -1.01 4.95 -16.87
C PRO A 23 -1.18 5.85 -15.65
N PHE A 24 -0.56 5.46 -14.55
CA PHE A 24 -0.38 6.26 -13.35
C PHE A 24 0.92 5.89 -12.65
N ASP A 25 1.42 6.84 -11.85
CA ASP A 25 2.59 6.62 -11.01
C ASP A 25 2.16 6.19 -9.61
N LEU A 26 2.99 5.38 -8.96
CA LEU A 26 2.84 5.00 -7.57
C LEU A 26 3.60 5.99 -6.69
N VAL A 27 2.90 6.60 -5.74
CA VAL A 27 3.49 7.47 -4.73
C VAL A 27 3.42 6.77 -3.38
N ILE A 28 4.58 6.63 -2.75
CA ILE A 28 4.70 6.09 -1.40
C ILE A 28 5.34 7.15 -0.49
N SER A 29 4.89 7.22 0.75
CA SER A 29 5.46 8.11 1.75
C SER A 29 5.86 7.32 2.98
N GLY A 30 6.97 7.73 3.60
CA GLY A 30 7.46 7.09 4.80
C GLY A 30 8.33 8.01 5.64
N ASP A 31 8.67 7.52 6.82
CA ASP A 31 9.57 8.17 7.76
C ASP A 31 10.21 7.10 8.66
N LEU A 32 10.85 7.54 9.74
CA LEU A 32 11.23 6.73 10.88
C LEU A 32 10.08 5.82 11.35
N GLU A 33 10.46 4.70 11.97
CA GLU A 33 9.54 3.81 12.66
C GLU A 33 8.66 4.58 13.66
N GLN A 34 7.36 4.31 13.61
CA GLN A 34 6.36 5.01 14.41
C GLN A 34 6.20 4.37 15.81
N PRO A 35 5.69 5.11 16.81
CA PRO A 35 5.44 4.57 18.15
C PRO A 35 4.55 3.32 18.10
N ALA A 36 4.86 2.34 18.93
CA ALA A 36 4.16 1.06 19.02
C ALA A 36 4.12 0.26 17.70
N LYS A 37 5.07 0.51 16.79
CA LYS A 37 5.39 -0.35 15.65
C LYS A 37 6.85 -0.77 15.76
N SER A 38 7.16 -1.97 15.29
CA SER A 38 8.54 -2.42 15.17
C SER A 38 8.83 -3.10 13.85
N GLY A 39 9.99 -2.81 13.25
CA GLY A 39 10.52 -3.53 12.09
C GLY A 39 10.92 -2.61 10.93
N LEU A 40 11.13 -3.24 9.78
CA LEU A 40 11.53 -2.59 8.53
C LEU A 40 10.53 -1.48 8.13
N THR A 41 11.05 -0.34 7.70
CA THR A 41 10.26 0.79 7.22
C THR A 41 10.27 0.90 5.69
N VAL A 42 9.23 1.53 5.13
CA VAL A 42 9.18 1.89 3.70
C VAL A 42 10.39 2.74 3.31
N LYS A 43 10.81 3.67 4.20
CA LYS A 43 11.95 4.55 3.98
C LYS A 43 13.26 3.77 3.81
N GLU A 44 13.51 2.79 4.66
CA GLU A 44 14.71 1.94 4.55
C GLU A 44 14.77 1.20 3.21
N VAL A 45 13.67 0.57 2.80
CA VAL A 45 13.60 -0.13 1.50
C VAL A 45 13.76 0.85 0.34
N ALA A 46 12.98 1.94 0.34
CA ALA A 46 12.93 2.89 -0.76
C ALA A 46 14.27 3.63 -1.00
N THR A 47 15.09 3.79 0.05
CA THR A 47 16.40 4.45 -0.03
C THR A 47 17.56 3.50 -0.28
N SER A 48 17.32 2.19 -0.24
CA SER A 48 18.35 1.15 -0.40
C SER A 48 18.39 0.53 -1.80
N ILE A 49 17.47 0.90 -2.69
CA ILE A 49 17.40 0.43 -4.07
C ILE A 49 17.16 1.58 -5.05
N LYS A 50 17.50 1.35 -6.32
CA LYS A 50 17.01 2.21 -7.41
C LYS A 50 15.54 1.88 -7.68
N LEU A 51 14.66 2.84 -7.45
CA LEU A 51 13.23 2.70 -7.73
C LEU A 51 12.95 2.73 -9.24
N PRO A 52 11.92 2.00 -9.72
CA PRO A 52 11.36 2.20 -11.05
C PRO A 52 10.91 3.65 -11.25
N ASP A 53 10.99 4.17 -12.48
CA ASP A 53 10.70 5.59 -12.76
C ASP A 53 9.24 5.99 -12.51
N ASN A 54 8.32 5.00 -12.45
CA ASN A 54 6.91 5.19 -12.10
C ASN A 54 6.62 5.02 -10.59
N LEU A 55 7.65 4.96 -9.76
CA LEU A 55 7.53 4.84 -8.31
C LEU A 55 8.31 5.97 -7.61
N HIS A 56 7.56 6.82 -6.90
CA HIS A 56 8.11 7.98 -6.22
C HIS A 56 7.99 7.84 -4.71
N PHE A 57 9.12 7.97 -4.01
CA PHE A 57 9.16 7.97 -2.56
C PHE A 57 9.30 9.38 -1.99
N PHE A 58 8.41 9.73 -1.06
CA PHE A 58 8.43 10.98 -0.32
C PHE A 58 8.81 10.73 1.14
N ASP A 59 9.96 11.26 1.53
CA ASP A 59 10.39 11.28 2.93
C ASP A 59 9.62 12.37 3.69
N ARG A 60 8.89 11.99 4.74
CA ARG A 60 8.13 12.94 5.56
C ARG A 60 9.00 14.03 6.16
N ALA A 61 10.28 13.75 6.43
CA ALA A 61 11.20 14.76 6.94
C ALA A 61 11.37 15.95 5.99
N ASN A 62 11.08 15.77 4.69
CA ASN A 62 11.23 16.80 3.67
C ASN A 62 9.97 17.66 3.49
N TYR A 63 8.78 17.11 3.72
CA TYR A 63 7.52 17.83 3.47
C TYR A 63 6.70 18.14 4.73
N PHE A 64 6.99 17.48 5.86
CA PHE A 64 6.38 17.76 7.17
C PHE A 64 7.39 17.52 8.31
N LYS A 65 8.47 18.30 8.27
CA LYS A 65 9.64 18.20 9.15
C LYS A 65 9.27 18.24 10.64
N GLU A 66 8.31 19.07 11.03
CA GLU A 66 7.86 19.23 12.41
C GLU A 66 7.32 17.91 12.97
N LEU A 67 6.50 17.20 12.18
CA LEU A 67 5.95 15.91 12.58
C LEU A 67 7.05 14.83 12.64
N SER A 68 8.00 14.86 11.70
CA SER A 68 9.17 13.96 11.75
C SER A 68 10.01 14.17 13.01
N GLN A 69 10.29 15.42 13.37
CA GLN A 69 11.04 15.79 14.58
C GLN A 69 10.34 15.39 15.88
N LEU A 70 9.01 15.24 15.87
CA LEU A 70 8.27 14.72 17.02
C LEU A 70 8.42 13.20 17.19
N THR A 71 8.88 12.45 16.19
CA THR A 71 8.93 10.97 16.24
C THR A 71 9.77 10.44 17.41
N PRO A 72 11.00 10.93 17.70
CA PRO A 72 11.77 10.47 18.85
C PRO A 72 11.05 10.70 20.19
N LEU A 73 10.36 11.84 20.34
CA LEU A 73 9.58 12.12 21.54
C LEU A 73 8.39 11.17 21.65
N ARG A 74 7.64 10.96 20.56
CA ARG A 74 6.50 10.04 20.53
C ARG A 74 6.91 8.59 20.83
N LYS A 75 8.12 8.16 20.41
CA LYS A 75 8.65 6.82 20.77
C LYS A 75 8.86 6.67 22.27
N LYS A 76 9.34 7.70 22.97
CA LYS A 76 9.51 7.68 24.44
C LYS A 76 8.18 7.55 25.18
N LEU A 77 7.09 8.08 24.62
CA LEU A 77 5.75 7.93 25.20
C LEU A 77 5.20 6.51 25.04
N TYR A 78 5.70 5.72 24.07
CA TYR A 78 5.27 4.36 23.76
C TYR A 78 3.74 4.20 23.56
N MET A 79 3.05 5.28 23.19
CA MET A 79 1.61 5.28 22.97
C MET A 79 1.28 5.68 21.54
N ARG A 80 0.19 5.10 21.01
CA ARG A 80 -0.44 5.62 19.79
C ARG A 80 -1.16 6.93 20.12
N THR A 81 -1.03 7.89 19.21
CA THR A 81 -1.68 9.21 19.29
C THR A 81 -2.45 9.46 18.00
N ILE A 82 -3.16 10.59 17.91
CA ILE A 82 -3.87 10.97 16.67
C ILE A 82 -2.94 11.02 15.45
N PHE A 83 -1.66 11.35 15.64
CA PHE A 83 -0.68 11.38 14.56
C PHE A 83 -0.49 10.03 13.87
N ASN A 84 -0.66 8.90 14.58
CA ASN A 84 -0.56 7.57 13.96
C ASN A 84 -1.62 7.35 12.86
N THR A 85 -2.74 8.07 12.92
CA THR A 85 -3.83 8.02 11.93
C THR A 85 -3.64 9.08 10.86
N VAL A 86 -3.40 10.34 11.25
CA VAL A 86 -3.33 11.48 10.31
C VAL A 86 -2.11 11.41 9.39
N GLU A 87 -0.97 10.92 9.87
CA GLU A 87 0.30 10.95 9.12
C GLU A 87 0.30 10.11 7.84
N LYS A 88 -0.67 9.19 7.69
CA LYS A 88 -0.79 8.29 6.53
C LYS A 88 -1.53 8.92 5.36
N LEU A 89 -2.15 10.08 5.58
CA LEU A 89 -3.09 10.70 4.63
C LEU A 89 -2.69 12.13 4.27
N LEU A 90 -1.40 12.44 4.41
CA LEU A 90 -0.82 13.75 4.12
C LEU A 90 -0.74 14.07 2.62
N ASN A 91 -0.98 13.09 1.75
CA ASN A 91 -1.03 13.21 0.28
C ASN A 91 0.07 14.11 -0.34
N PRO A 92 1.37 13.81 -0.14
CA PRO A 92 2.46 14.73 -0.50
C PRO A 92 2.61 15.01 -1.99
N ALA A 93 1.95 14.22 -2.85
CA ALA A 93 1.98 14.38 -4.32
C ALA A 93 0.63 14.83 -4.90
N HIS A 94 -0.34 15.24 -4.06
CA HIS A 94 -1.69 15.59 -4.50
C HIS A 94 -2.33 14.52 -5.40
N SER A 95 -2.17 13.26 -5.02
CA SER A 95 -2.73 12.12 -5.75
C SER A 95 -4.26 12.14 -5.72
N ASN A 96 -4.88 11.85 -6.86
CA ASN A 96 -6.34 11.75 -6.98
C ASN A 96 -6.90 10.49 -6.31
N TYR A 97 -6.08 9.46 -6.13
CA TYR A 97 -6.49 8.17 -5.57
C TYR A 97 -5.63 7.81 -4.36
N ALA A 98 -6.23 7.13 -3.38
CA ALA A 98 -5.53 6.69 -2.19
C ALA A 98 -5.83 5.24 -1.82
N ILE A 99 -4.82 4.59 -1.26
CA ILE A 99 -4.96 3.31 -0.59
C ILE A 99 -4.28 3.37 0.78
N THR A 100 -4.95 2.83 1.79
CA THR A 100 -4.37 2.65 3.12
C THR A 100 -4.95 1.38 3.76
N SER A 101 -4.66 1.15 5.02
CA SER A 101 -5.22 0.01 5.75
C SER A 101 -5.73 0.39 7.14
N ALA A 102 -6.71 -0.36 7.60
CA ALA A 102 -7.28 -0.24 8.94
C ALA A 102 -7.71 -1.62 9.46
N PHE A 103 -7.60 -1.82 10.77
CA PHE A 103 -7.92 -3.11 11.38
C PHE A 103 -9.40 -3.25 11.77
N HIS A 104 -10.01 -2.18 12.31
CA HIS A 104 -11.41 -2.20 12.79
C HIS A 104 -12.32 -1.28 11.97
N LYS A 105 -13.54 -1.76 11.68
CA LYS A 105 -14.57 -1.07 10.88
C LYS A 105 -14.90 0.37 11.34
N PRO A 106 -14.95 0.71 12.64
CA PRO A 106 -15.16 2.10 13.05
C PRO A 106 -14.07 3.06 12.58
N TYR A 107 -12.82 2.59 12.44
CA TYR A 107 -11.74 3.40 11.87
C TYR A 107 -11.88 3.55 10.35
N VAL A 108 -12.35 2.52 9.65
CA VAL A 108 -12.67 2.59 8.21
C VAL A 108 -13.63 3.74 7.94
N LYS A 109 -14.73 3.84 8.71
CA LYS A 109 -15.68 4.95 8.57
C LYS A 109 -15.02 6.31 8.83
N LYS A 110 -14.24 6.43 9.92
CA LYS A 110 -13.51 7.67 10.24
C LYS A 110 -12.56 8.09 9.12
N TYR A 111 -11.87 7.15 8.49
CA TYR A 111 -10.97 7.44 7.39
C TYR A 111 -11.71 8.01 6.18
N PHE A 112 -12.82 7.38 5.78
CA PHE A 112 -13.64 7.91 4.69
C PHE A 112 -14.30 9.26 5.01
N ASP A 113 -14.72 9.47 6.26
CA ASP A 113 -15.37 10.72 6.66
C ASP A 113 -14.37 11.89 6.74
N LEU A 114 -13.12 11.62 7.13
CA LEU A 114 -12.08 12.65 7.29
C LEU A 114 -11.35 12.97 5.98
N PHE A 115 -11.13 11.97 5.13
CA PHE A 115 -10.21 12.11 3.98
C PHE A 115 -10.82 11.65 2.66
N GLY A 116 -11.97 10.96 2.68
CA GLY A 116 -12.55 10.39 1.46
C GLY A 116 -12.92 11.44 0.42
N SER A 117 -13.29 12.66 0.84
CA SER A 117 -13.60 13.78 -0.04
C SER A 117 -12.38 14.35 -0.77
N GLU A 118 -11.16 14.09 -0.28
CA GLU A 118 -9.91 14.58 -0.86
C GLU A 118 -9.43 13.73 -2.04
N TYR A 119 -10.13 12.62 -2.33
CA TYR A 119 -9.76 11.66 -3.37
C TYR A 119 -10.96 11.36 -4.28
N GLU A 120 -10.71 11.18 -5.57
CA GLU A 120 -11.69 10.63 -6.52
C GLU A 120 -12.08 9.20 -6.15
N ASN A 121 -11.14 8.43 -5.59
CA ASN A 121 -11.40 7.11 -5.04
C ASN A 121 -10.41 6.79 -3.91
N MET A 122 -10.91 6.12 -2.88
CA MET A 122 -10.10 5.65 -1.77
C MET A 122 -10.47 4.21 -1.45
N MET A 123 -9.46 3.37 -1.26
CA MET A 123 -9.63 2.00 -0.76
C MET A 123 -8.93 1.83 0.57
N ILE A 124 -9.60 1.13 1.49
CA ILE A 124 -9.04 0.75 2.78
C ILE A 124 -8.96 -0.77 2.80
N ILE A 125 -7.75 -1.31 2.90
CA ILE A 125 -7.51 -2.74 3.08
C ILE A 125 -7.63 -3.10 4.57
N LYS A 126 -8.22 -4.25 4.89
CA LYS A 126 -8.16 -4.80 6.24
C LYS A 126 -6.76 -5.30 6.52
N GLY A 127 -6.07 -4.68 7.46
CA GLY A 127 -4.72 -5.07 7.83
C GLY A 127 -4.11 -4.13 8.85
N ASP A 128 -2.80 -4.31 9.07
CA ASP A 128 -2.04 -3.45 9.96
C ASP A 128 -1.96 -2.03 9.42
N GLU A 129 -2.51 -1.11 10.21
CA GLU A 129 -2.81 0.26 9.81
C GLU A 129 -1.61 0.97 9.15
N GLY A 130 -1.70 1.32 7.87
CA GLY A 130 -0.65 1.99 7.10
C GLY A 130 0.27 1.08 6.29
N ASN A 131 0.02 -0.24 6.27
CA ASN A 131 0.55 -1.14 5.24
C ASN A 131 -0.64 -1.74 4.46
N PRO A 132 -0.91 -1.26 3.23
CA PRO A 132 -2.01 -1.78 2.42
C PRO A 132 -1.61 -2.99 1.56
N GLU A 133 -0.36 -3.48 1.62
CA GLU A 133 0.06 -4.62 0.81
C GLU A 133 -0.54 -5.94 1.33
N VAL A 134 -1.07 -6.74 0.40
CA VAL A 134 -1.77 -7.99 0.67
C VAL A 134 -0.84 -9.20 0.52
N PHE A 135 -0.85 -10.09 1.51
CA PHE A 135 -0.09 -11.35 1.56
C PHE A 135 -0.96 -12.57 1.92
N ASP A 136 -2.24 -12.37 2.22
CA ASP A 136 -3.17 -13.39 2.71
C ASP A 136 -4.59 -13.02 2.24
N ASP A 137 -5.57 -13.86 2.54
CA ASP A 137 -6.99 -13.57 2.40
C ASP A 137 -7.32 -12.20 3.01
N PHE A 138 -8.04 -11.38 2.25
CA PHE A 138 -8.20 -9.97 2.59
C PHE A 138 -9.61 -9.47 2.38
N LYS A 139 -9.91 -8.43 3.16
CA LYS A 139 -11.10 -7.60 2.99
C LYS A 139 -10.68 -6.20 2.61
N TYR A 140 -11.54 -5.50 1.91
CA TYR A 140 -11.36 -4.08 1.68
C TYR A 140 -12.68 -3.35 1.63
N TRP A 141 -12.59 -2.03 1.79
CA TRP A 141 -13.72 -1.12 1.74
C TRP A 141 -13.46 -0.02 0.73
N MET A 142 -14.51 0.38 0.03
CA MET A 142 -14.56 1.56 -0.84
C MET A 142 -15.89 2.29 -0.61
N LYS A 143 -15.94 3.59 -0.91
CA LYS A 143 -17.19 4.34 -0.95
C LYS A 143 -17.82 4.26 -2.33
N LYS A 144 -19.13 4.01 -2.39
CA LYS A 144 -19.95 4.15 -3.59
C LYS A 144 -21.27 4.80 -3.18
N ASP A 145 -21.61 5.93 -3.81
CA ASP A 145 -22.85 6.67 -3.51
C ASP A 145 -23.03 6.95 -2.00
N ASP A 146 -21.95 7.40 -1.34
CA ASP A 146 -21.81 7.61 0.12
C ASP A 146 -21.93 6.35 1.02
N GLU A 147 -22.18 5.18 0.45
CA GLU A 147 -22.19 3.92 1.18
C GLU A 147 -20.81 3.25 1.19
N ILE A 148 -20.41 2.74 2.37
CA ILE A 148 -19.18 1.96 2.51
C ILE A 148 -19.49 0.51 2.13
N ILE A 149 -18.99 0.07 0.97
CA ILE A 149 -19.12 -1.29 0.49
C ILE A 149 -17.94 -2.12 1.00
N GLU A 150 -18.23 -3.26 1.62
CA GLU A 150 -17.24 -4.26 2.03
C GLU A 150 -17.12 -5.36 0.97
N GLN A 151 -15.90 -5.73 0.63
CA GLN A 151 -15.58 -6.85 -0.25
C GLN A 151 -14.59 -7.78 0.44
N SER A 152 -14.61 -9.06 0.08
CA SER A 152 -13.72 -10.10 0.62
C SER A 152 -13.25 -10.99 -0.51
N LEU A 153 -11.94 -11.24 -0.58
CA LEU A 153 -11.34 -12.20 -1.51
C LEU A 153 -10.42 -13.16 -0.75
N THR A 154 -10.34 -14.39 -1.25
CA THR A 154 -9.34 -15.37 -0.81
C THR A 154 -8.26 -15.52 -1.88
N LEU A 155 -7.03 -15.81 -1.46
CA LEU A 155 -5.92 -16.13 -2.36
C LEU A 155 -6.27 -17.33 -3.25
N GLU A 156 -6.93 -18.33 -2.67
CA GLU A 156 -7.42 -19.51 -3.38
C GLU A 156 -8.37 -19.13 -4.55
N SER A 157 -9.28 -18.17 -4.34
CA SER A 157 -10.22 -17.72 -5.38
C SER A 157 -9.54 -17.03 -6.59
N LEU A 158 -8.26 -16.66 -6.42
CA LEU A 158 -7.37 -16.07 -7.41
C LEU A 158 -6.33 -17.09 -7.93
N GLY A 159 -6.34 -18.32 -7.42
CA GLY A 159 -5.38 -19.37 -7.76
C GLY A 159 -3.97 -19.13 -7.21
N ILE A 160 -3.84 -18.32 -6.15
CA ILE A 160 -2.55 -18.02 -5.50
C ILE A 160 -2.38 -18.98 -4.32
N ASN A 161 -1.23 -19.64 -4.24
CA ASN A 161 -0.86 -20.46 -3.09
C ASN A 161 0.34 -19.83 -2.37
N TYR A 162 0.09 -19.24 -1.21
CA TYR A 162 1.10 -18.60 -0.39
C TYR A 162 0.86 -18.86 1.09
N SER A 163 1.91 -19.27 1.81
CA SER A 163 1.83 -19.64 3.23
C SER A 163 3.00 -19.13 4.07
N GLN A 164 3.88 -18.31 3.47
CA GLN A 164 5.06 -17.81 4.17
C GLN A 164 4.68 -16.67 5.11
N THR A 165 5.20 -16.71 6.33
CA THR A 165 5.03 -15.66 7.34
C THR A 165 6.37 -15.09 7.75
N TYR A 166 6.43 -13.78 8.02
CA TYR A 166 7.64 -13.11 8.51
C TYR A 166 7.32 -12.33 9.78
N GLU A 167 7.93 -12.70 10.90
CA GLU A 167 7.73 -11.97 12.16
C GLU A 167 8.50 -10.64 12.20
N LYS A 168 9.77 -10.65 11.77
CA LYS A 168 10.66 -9.48 11.73
C LYS A 168 11.63 -9.57 10.57
N ILE A 169 11.12 -9.28 9.38
CA ILE A 169 11.96 -9.26 8.18
C ILE A 169 12.99 -8.14 8.28
N THR A 170 14.27 -8.46 8.03
CA THR A 170 15.34 -7.44 7.95
C THR A 170 15.34 -6.75 6.59
N LEU A 171 16.08 -5.63 6.48
CA LEU A 171 16.30 -4.97 5.20
C LEU A 171 16.95 -5.94 4.20
N GLU A 172 18.01 -6.64 4.59
CA GLU A 172 18.73 -7.57 3.71
C GLU A 172 17.82 -8.70 3.22
N GLN A 173 17.01 -9.28 4.10
CA GLN A 173 16.04 -10.30 3.73
C GLN A 173 15.01 -9.76 2.73
N ASN A 174 14.49 -8.55 2.94
CA ASN A 174 13.54 -7.96 2.01
C ASN A 174 14.18 -7.65 0.66
N LEU A 175 15.41 -7.13 0.64
CA LEU A 175 16.16 -6.87 -0.60
C LEU A 175 16.42 -8.16 -1.39
N GLU A 176 16.72 -9.26 -0.71
CA GLU A 176 16.91 -10.56 -1.35
C GLU A 176 15.60 -11.08 -1.98
N LEU A 177 14.47 -10.95 -1.28
CA LEU A 177 13.14 -11.29 -1.84
C LEU A 177 12.77 -10.43 -3.05
N LEU A 178 13.15 -9.15 -3.06
CA LEU A 178 12.91 -8.25 -4.19
C LEU A 178 13.80 -8.56 -5.39
N LYS A 179 15.01 -9.05 -5.14
CA LYS A 179 15.99 -9.42 -6.17
C LYS A 179 15.65 -10.77 -6.82
N ASN A 180 15.28 -11.74 -5.99
CA ASN A 180 15.00 -13.13 -6.37
C ASN A 180 13.63 -13.56 -5.85
N PRO A 181 12.53 -12.97 -6.35
CA PRO A 181 11.19 -13.33 -5.91
C PRO A 181 10.84 -14.76 -6.35
N SER A 182 10.19 -15.52 -5.47
CA SER A 182 9.54 -16.78 -5.87
C SER A 182 8.32 -16.49 -6.75
N ASP A 183 7.85 -17.50 -7.48
CA ASP A 183 6.63 -17.39 -8.29
C ASP A 183 5.44 -16.93 -7.45
N ALA A 184 5.24 -17.51 -6.27
CA ALA A 184 4.16 -17.12 -5.36
C ALA A 184 4.29 -15.66 -4.87
N LEU A 185 5.52 -15.17 -4.65
CA LEU A 185 5.74 -13.76 -4.29
C LEU A 185 5.47 -12.82 -5.48
N MET A 186 5.79 -13.27 -6.70
CA MET A 186 5.45 -12.55 -7.92
C MET A 186 3.94 -12.46 -8.12
N GLU A 187 3.21 -13.55 -7.87
CA GLU A 187 1.74 -13.56 -7.89
C GLU A 187 1.13 -12.59 -6.88
N LEU A 188 1.70 -12.51 -5.67
CA LEU A 188 1.30 -11.49 -4.70
C LEU A 188 1.61 -10.07 -5.17
N ALA A 189 2.77 -9.83 -5.79
CA ALA A 189 3.11 -8.52 -6.35
C ALA A 189 2.15 -8.12 -7.49
N GLN A 190 1.71 -9.09 -8.30
CA GLN A 190 0.68 -8.93 -9.34
C GLN A 190 -0.70 -8.65 -8.74
N LEU A 191 -1.07 -9.33 -7.65
CA LEU A 191 -2.30 -9.03 -6.91
C LEU A 191 -2.30 -7.61 -6.37
N ASN A 192 -1.21 -7.17 -5.76
CA ASN A 192 -1.07 -5.79 -5.26
C ASN A 192 -1.15 -4.77 -6.41
N ALA A 193 -0.61 -5.08 -7.59
CA ALA A 193 -0.78 -4.24 -8.78
C ALA A 193 -2.25 -4.19 -9.24
N ALA A 194 -2.96 -5.33 -9.25
CA ALA A 194 -4.37 -5.40 -9.60
C ALA A 194 -5.25 -4.57 -8.65
N ILE A 195 -4.95 -4.60 -7.35
CA ILE A 195 -5.60 -3.76 -6.35
C ILE A 195 -5.41 -2.28 -6.70
N LEU A 196 -4.18 -1.84 -6.98
CA LEU A 196 -3.89 -0.46 -7.37
C LEU A 196 -4.62 -0.02 -8.65
N LEU A 197 -4.74 -0.93 -9.64
CA LEU A 197 -5.53 -0.66 -10.84
C LEU A 197 -7.01 -0.40 -10.52
N VAL A 198 -7.59 -1.11 -9.55
CA VAL A 198 -8.98 -0.86 -9.10
C VAL A 198 -9.09 0.44 -8.30
N VAL A 199 -8.12 0.71 -7.41
CA VAL A 199 -8.07 1.98 -6.66
C VAL A 199 -8.03 3.16 -7.62
N ALA A 200 -7.20 3.09 -8.65
CA ALA A 200 -7.10 4.09 -9.70
C ALA A 200 -8.23 4.00 -10.73
N GLN A 201 -9.31 3.26 -10.49
CA GLN A 201 -10.48 3.16 -11.36
C GLN A 201 -10.15 2.75 -12.81
N ARG A 202 -9.10 1.95 -13.01
CA ARG A 202 -8.79 1.33 -14.32
C ARG A 202 -9.58 0.05 -14.54
N PHE A 203 -10.00 -0.59 -13.46
CA PHE A 203 -10.87 -1.76 -13.42
C PHE A 203 -11.88 -1.61 -12.29
N THR A 204 -12.99 -2.35 -12.39
CA THR A 204 -14.03 -2.33 -11.34
C THR A 204 -13.78 -3.38 -10.26
N HIS A 205 -13.22 -4.54 -10.63
CA HIS A 205 -13.06 -5.67 -9.74
C HIS A 205 -11.61 -6.17 -9.68
N VAL A 206 -11.12 -6.45 -8.46
CA VAL A 206 -9.72 -6.91 -8.25
C VAL A 206 -9.43 -8.20 -9.02
N LYS A 207 -10.38 -9.14 -9.04
CA LYS A 207 -10.23 -10.40 -9.77
C LYS A 207 -10.08 -10.19 -11.28
N GLU A 208 -10.86 -9.27 -11.85
CA GLU A 208 -10.78 -8.92 -13.28
C GLU A 208 -9.43 -8.27 -13.62
N ALA A 209 -8.99 -7.31 -12.82
CA ALA A 209 -7.69 -6.66 -12.98
C ALA A 209 -6.53 -7.67 -12.85
N TYR A 210 -6.63 -8.60 -11.90
CA TYR A 210 -5.61 -9.63 -11.70
C TYR A 210 -5.52 -10.59 -12.89
N THR A 211 -6.65 -11.02 -13.43
CA THR A 211 -6.67 -11.82 -14.67
C THR A 211 -6.02 -11.08 -15.85
N HIS A 212 -6.27 -9.78 -16.00
CA HIS A 212 -5.64 -8.97 -17.05
C HIS A 212 -4.14 -8.75 -16.87
N ILE A 213 -3.64 -8.75 -15.63
CA ILE A 213 -2.19 -8.69 -15.38
C ILE A 213 -1.50 -10.01 -15.77
N LYS A 214 -2.16 -11.16 -15.57
CA LYS A 214 -1.59 -12.48 -15.89
C LYS A 214 -1.67 -12.86 -17.38
N GLY A 215 -2.64 -12.30 -18.11
CA GLY A 215 -2.82 -12.50 -19.56
C GLY A 215 -1.83 -11.70 -20.40
#